data_AF-A0A8S8Y2C7-F1
#
_entry.id   AF-A0A8S8Y2C7-F1
#
_cell.length_a   1.000
_cell.length_b   1.000
_cell.length_c   1.000
_cell.angle_alpha   90.00
_cell.angle_beta   90.00
_cell.angle_gamma   90.00
#
_symmetry.space_group_name_H-M   'P 1'
#
loop_
_entity.id
_entity.type
_entity.pdbx_description
1 polymer ?
#
loop_
_entity_poly.entity_id
_entity_poly.type
_entity_poly.pdbx_seq_one_letter_code
_entity_poly.pdbx_strand_id
1 'polypeptide(L)'
;MIPMDANDLLAVSPKLLAQAILHRRERIAEMIPSDLEERKEELQTAEPMAKTAREERDKINSKVANLKNERNTAQKEARQLFERANEIREQLIAEGGLKNPDPKWAKDKLSAKLQSLENQLETSAGTHKTEEKFINEMKSLIREHEEWVEERTSSQPLVKEMKDARSKARRLLDSAQKAHDAMVELVKSNEEMHESYIKWEDARARASSRTSRLENALSSSQDALQFWKERVENDNFNDLMTDSVRVREGGPSSKSIARAKKAEREAEAKQNSAGVEEE
;
A
#
# COMPACT_ATOMS: atom_id res chain seq x y z
N MET A 1 -2.90 -27.39 38.75
CA MET A 1 -2.72 -28.62 37.95
C MET A 1 -1.78 -29.53 38.72
N ILE A 2 -2.27 -30.67 39.18
CA ILE A 2 -1.41 -31.71 39.76
C ILE A 2 -0.59 -32.30 38.60
N PRO A 3 0.75 -32.38 38.69
CA PRO A 3 1.55 -33.02 37.66
C PRO A 3 1.16 -34.49 37.58
N MET A 4 0.59 -34.92 36.45
CA MET A 4 0.34 -36.34 36.20
C MET A 4 1.68 -37.06 36.04
N ASP A 5 1.83 -38.20 36.73
CA ASP A 5 3.00 -39.06 36.58
C ASP A 5 3.04 -39.68 35.18
N ALA A 6 4.23 -40.00 34.68
CA ALA A 6 4.41 -40.62 33.38
C ALA A 6 3.71 -41.99 33.28
N ASN A 7 3.65 -42.73 34.40
CA ASN A 7 2.90 -43.97 34.50
C ASN A 7 1.38 -43.75 34.41
N ASP A 8 0.86 -42.67 34.98
CA ASP A 8 -0.56 -42.33 34.92
C ASP A 8 -0.98 -41.99 33.49
N LEU A 9 -0.13 -41.28 32.73
CA LEU A 9 -0.36 -40.98 31.31
C LEU A 9 -0.38 -42.24 30.43
N LEU A 10 0.40 -43.26 30.77
CA LEU A 10 0.44 -44.54 30.05
C LEU A 10 -0.71 -45.48 30.43
N ALA A 11 -1.32 -45.29 31.60
CA ALA A 11 -2.46 -46.07 32.07
C ALA A 11 -3.81 -45.57 31.53
N VAL A 12 -3.86 -44.38 30.92
CA VAL A 12 -5.12 -43.82 30.37
C VAL A 12 -5.58 -44.61 29.15
N SER A 13 -6.82 -45.11 29.19
CA SER A 13 -7.39 -45.81 28.03
C SER A 13 -7.71 -44.83 26.89
N PRO A 14 -7.60 -45.25 25.61
CA PRO A 14 -7.95 -44.43 24.46
C PRO A 14 -9.39 -43.92 24.51
N LYS A 15 -10.30 -44.74 25.05
CA LYS A 15 -11.70 -44.40 25.26
C LYS A 15 -11.86 -43.23 26.23
N LEU A 16 -11.12 -43.23 27.34
CA LEU A 16 -11.16 -42.15 28.31
C LEU A 16 -10.59 -40.85 27.73
N LEU A 17 -9.52 -40.92 26.94
CA LEU A 17 -8.99 -39.77 26.21
C LEU A 17 -9.98 -39.22 25.17
N ALA A 18 -10.62 -40.10 24.40
CA ALA A 18 -11.62 -39.72 23.41
C ALA A 18 -12.84 -39.05 24.08
N GLN A 19 -13.31 -39.57 25.21
CA GLN A 19 -14.37 -38.95 26.01
C GLN A 19 -13.96 -37.57 26.56
N ALA A 20 -12.72 -37.42 27.02
CA ALA A 20 -12.20 -36.12 27.47
C ALA A 20 -12.10 -35.11 26.32
N ILE A 21 -11.70 -35.56 25.12
CA ILE A 21 -11.69 -34.73 23.90
C ILE A 21 -13.11 -34.30 23.53
N LEU A 22 -14.08 -35.22 23.54
CA LEU A 22 -15.50 -34.93 23.28
C LEU A 22 -16.02 -33.86 24.24
N HIS A 23 -15.90 -34.07 25.54
CA HIS A 23 -16.39 -33.12 26.54
C HIS A 23 -15.74 -31.72 26.42
N ARG A 24 -14.47 -31.65 26.00
CA ARG A 24 -13.83 -30.36 25.69
C ARG A 24 -14.44 -29.72 24.45
N ARG A 25 -14.69 -30.49 23.39
CA ARG A 25 -15.24 -30.01 22.11
C ARG A 25 -16.71 -29.62 22.22
N GLU A 26 -17.49 -30.30 23.05
CA GLU A 26 -18.89 -29.96 23.35
C GLU A 26 -18.98 -28.59 24.02
N ARG A 27 -18.19 -28.37 25.08
CA ARG A 27 -18.10 -27.05 25.72
C ARG A 27 -17.66 -25.93 24.76
N ILE A 28 -16.72 -26.22 23.87
CA ILE A 28 -16.27 -25.26 22.85
C ILE A 28 -17.41 -24.96 21.85
N ALA A 29 -18.13 -25.98 21.39
CA ALA A 29 -19.26 -25.83 20.47
C ALA A 29 -20.46 -25.11 21.10
N GLU A 30 -20.62 -25.18 22.43
CA GLU A 30 -21.64 -24.44 23.18
C GLU A 30 -21.29 -22.95 23.34
N MET A 31 -20.02 -22.61 23.57
CA MET A 31 -19.61 -21.21 23.79
C MET A 31 -19.44 -20.40 22.49
N ILE A 32 -18.86 -21.01 21.45
CA ILE A 32 -18.51 -20.29 20.21
C ILE A 32 -19.72 -19.57 19.57
N PRO A 33 -20.93 -20.13 19.49
CA PRO A 33 -22.06 -19.45 18.83
C PRO A 33 -22.36 -18.06 19.40
N SER A 34 -22.35 -17.90 20.72
CA SER A 34 -22.57 -16.62 21.38
C SER A 34 -21.47 -15.61 21.04
N ASP A 35 -20.21 -16.03 21.14
CA ASP A 35 -19.07 -15.18 20.80
C ASP A 35 -19.06 -14.83 19.30
N LEU A 36 -19.51 -15.75 18.45
CA LEU A 36 -19.56 -15.57 17.01
C LEU A 36 -20.66 -14.57 16.61
N GLU A 37 -21.80 -14.56 17.30
CA GLU A 37 -22.85 -13.57 17.12
C GLU A 37 -22.36 -12.16 17.47
N GLU A 38 -21.72 -11.99 18.63
CA GLU A 38 -21.11 -10.72 19.03
C GLU A 38 -20.10 -10.20 17.99
N ARG A 39 -19.22 -11.08 17.49
CA ARG A 39 -18.24 -10.71 16.46
C ARG A 39 -18.86 -10.42 15.10
N LYS A 40 -20.01 -11.05 14.77
CA LYS A 40 -20.77 -10.74 13.57
C LYS A 40 -21.45 -9.37 13.67
N GLU A 41 -21.97 -8.99 14.82
CA GLU A 41 -22.50 -7.64 15.07
C GLU A 41 -21.40 -6.57 14.97
N GLU A 42 -20.23 -6.82 15.57
CA GLU A 42 -19.05 -5.96 15.41
C GLU A 42 -18.68 -5.79 13.92
N LEU A 43 -18.71 -6.87 13.14
CA LEU A 43 -18.40 -6.81 11.71
C LEU A 43 -19.49 -6.05 10.93
N GLN A 44 -20.76 -6.31 11.20
CA GLN A 44 -21.89 -5.63 10.54
C GLN A 44 -21.89 -4.11 10.78
N THR A 45 -21.37 -3.66 11.92
CA THR A 45 -21.20 -2.23 12.22
C THR A 45 -19.93 -1.66 11.59
N ALA A 46 -18.81 -2.38 11.62
CA ALA A 46 -17.53 -1.90 11.10
C ALA A 46 -17.49 -1.85 9.56
N GLU A 47 -18.14 -2.78 8.86
CA GLU A 47 -18.18 -2.82 7.39
C GLU A 47 -18.72 -1.55 6.71
N PRO A 48 -19.92 -1.05 7.05
CA PRO A 48 -20.45 0.17 6.44
C PRO A 48 -19.61 1.40 6.80
N MET A 49 -19.06 1.45 8.02
CA MET A 49 -18.20 2.55 8.46
C MET A 49 -16.87 2.58 7.69
N ALA A 50 -16.24 1.42 7.49
CA ALA A 50 -15.03 1.31 6.68
C ALA A 50 -15.30 1.66 5.21
N LYS A 51 -16.43 1.19 4.66
CA LYS A 51 -16.83 1.48 3.28
C LYS A 51 -17.07 2.98 3.06
N THR A 52 -17.83 3.62 3.94
CA THR A 52 -18.11 5.07 3.86
C THR A 52 -16.84 5.90 4.00
N ALA A 53 -15.99 5.61 4.99
CA ALA A 53 -14.71 6.28 5.17
C ALA A 53 -13.78 6.10 3.95
N ARG A 54 -13.80 4.90 3.33
CA ARG A 54 -13.05 4.64 2.08
C ARG A 54 -13.55 5.50 0.93
N GLU A 55 -14.86 5.55 0.72
CA GLU A 55 -15.46 6.35 -0.35
C GLU A 55 -15.19 7.84 -0.18
N GLU A 56 -15.24 8.36 1.04
CA GLU A 56 -14.92 9.76 1.35
C GLU A 56 -13.45 10.08 1.07
N ARG A 57 -12.52 9.24 1.55
CA ARG A 57 -11.09 9.37 1.25
C ARG A 57 -10.82 9.30 -0.25
N ASP A 58 -11.44 8.35 -0.97
CA ASP A 58 -11.21 8.17 -2.40
C ASP A 58 -11.77 9.36 -3.23
N LYS A 59 -12.91 9.94 -2.80
CA LYS A 59 -13.42 11.20 -3.36
C LYS A 59 -12.44 12.36 -3.18
N ILE A 60 -11.78 12.48 -2.03
CA ILE A 60 -10.78 13.54 -1.83
C ILE A 60 -9.50 13.25 -2.63
N ASN A 61 -9.03 12.00 -2.64
CA ASN A 61 -7.85 11.58 -3.41
C ASN A 61 -8.02 11.84 -4.91
N SER A 62 -9.19 11.55 -5.47
CA SER A 62 -9.50 11.87 -6.87
C SER A 62 -9.50 13.38 -7.16
N LYS A 63 -10.06 14.20 -6.25
CA LYS A 63 -9.97 15.68 -6.36
C LYS A 63 -8.52 16.15 -6.33
N VAL A 64 -7.72 15.64 -5.40
CA VAL A 64 -6.28 15.95 -5.28
C VAL A 64 -5.53 15.54 -6.56
N ALA A 65 -5.84 14.38 -7.13
CA ALA A 65 -5.25 13.93 -8.39
C ALA A 65 -5.60 14.86 -9.56
N ASN A 66 -6.85 15.32 -9.65
CA ASN A 66 -7.27 16.28 -10.68
C ASN A 66 -6.55 17.62 -10.53
N LEU A 67 -6.45 18.17 -9.31
CA LEU A 67 -5.72 19.41 -9.06
C LEU A 67 -4.24 19.30 -9.38
N LYS A 68 -3.61 18.14 -9.11
CA LYS A 68 -2.22 17.86 -9.52
C LYS A 68 -2.09 17.90 -11.04
N ASN A 69 -3.03 17.29 -11.76
CA ASN A 69 -3.02 17.31 -13.22
C ASN A 69 -3.18 18.73 -13.75
N GLU A 70 -4.18 19.49 -13.28
CA GLU A 70 -4.43 20.88 -13.68
C GLU A 70 -3.21 21.78 -13.41
N ARG A 71 -2.59 21.64 -12.25
CA ARG A 71 -1.37 22.36 -11.90
C ARG A 71 -0.21 22.00 -12.82
N ASN A 72 0.03 20.71 -13.06
CA ASN A 72 1.14 20.24 -13.89
C ASN A 72 0.96 20.67 -15.36
N THR A 73 -0.26 20.60 -15.91
CA THR A 73 -0.54 21.07 -17.26
C THR A 73 -0.36 22.58 -17.36
N ALA A 74 -0.86 23.34 -16.39
CA ALA A 74 -0.72 24.80 -16.38
C ALA A 74 0.75 25.25 -16.26
N GLN A 75 1.56 24.59 -15.41
CA GLN A 75 3.00 24.84 -15.33
C GLN A 75 3.71 24.53 -16.66
N LYS A 76 3.39 23.39 -17.29
CA LYS A 76 3.99 22.98 -18.56
C LYS A 76 3.64 23.96 -19.69
N GLU A 77 2.38 24.36 -19.80
CA GLU A 77 1.94 25.34 -20.80
C GLU A 77 2.56 26.72 -20.56
N ALA A 78 2.66 27.16 -19.29
CA ALA A 78 3.32 28.41 -18.95
C ALA A 78 4.79 28.40 -19.40
N ARG A 79 5.50 27.28 -19.18
CA ARG A 79 6.88 27.10 -19.64
C ARG A 79 7.01 27.18 -21.16
N GLN A 80 6.15 26.50 -21.91
CA GLN A 80 6.19 26.56 -23.38
C GLN A 80 5.98 27.98 -23.90
N LEU A 81 5.07 28.74 -23.28
CA LEU A 81 4.85 30.14 -23.62
C LEU A 81 6.06 31.02 -23.26
N PHE A 82 6.76 30.72 -22.17
CA PHE A 82 8.02 31.37 -21.83
C PHE A 82 9.13 31.10 -22.84
N GLU A 83 9.30 29.84 -23.25
CA GLU A 83 10.28 29.45 -24.26
C GLU A 83 10.00 30.17 -25.58
N ARG A 84 8.74 30.19 -26.04
CA ARG A 84 8.32 30.95 -27.21
C ARG A 84 8.57 32.46 -27.07
N ALA A 85 8.24 33.04 -25.91
CA ALA A 85 8.49 34.47 -25.67
C ALA A 85 10.00 34.81 -25.68
N ASN A 86 10.85 33.87 -25.28
CA ASN A 86 12.30 34.00 -25.34
C ASN A 86 12.85 33.86 -26.77
N GLU A 87 12.30 32.96 -27.58
CA GLU A 87 12.64 32.83 -29.01
C GLU A 87 12.29 34.10 -29.79
N ILE A 88 11.10 34.65 -29.58
CA ILE A 88 10.66 35.91 -30.21
C ILE A 88 11.60 37.06 -29.81
N ARG A 89 12.05 37.10 -28.55
CA ARG A 89 13.04 38.08 -28.06
C ARG A 89 14.36 37.96 -28.82
N GLU A 90 14.84 36.74 -29.09
CA GLU A 90 16.08 36.52 -29.83
C GLU A 90 15.98 36.95 -31.28
N GLN A 91 14.86 36.68 -31.94
CA GLN A 91 14.58 37.18 -33.29
C GLN A 91 14.63 38.71 -33.32
N LEU A 92 14.00 39.37 -32.35
CA LEU A 92 14.01 40.83 -32.22
C LEU A 92 15.41 41.43 -31.99
N ILE A 93 16.28 40.72 -31.27
CA ILE A 93 17.68 41.12 -31.07
C ILE A 93 18.49 40.94 -32.36
N ALA A 94 18.32 39.80 -33.05
CA ALA A 94 19.03 39.46 -34.28
C ALA A 94 18.68 40.40 -35.44
N GLU A 95 17.41 40.82 -35.55
CA GLU A 95 16.93 41.76 -36.56
C GLU A 95 17.35 43.22 -36.27
N GLY A 96 18.09 43.48 -35.19
CA GLY A 96 18.55 44.82 -34.80
C GLY A 96 17.44 45.73 -34.29
N GLY A 97 16.23 45.20 -34.06
CA GLY A 97 15.07 45.93 -33.51
C GLY A 97 15.22 46.31 -32.04
N LEU A 98 16.12 45.63 -31.30
CA LEU A 98 16.43 45.89 -29.90
C LEU A 98 17.87 46.40 -29.74
N LYS A 99 18.03 47.71 -29.48
CA LYS A 99 19.33 48.30 -29.11
C LYS A 99 19.57 48.08 -27.60
N ASN A 100 20.64 47.36 -27.29
CA ASN A 100 21.14 46.97 -25.96
C ASN A 100 20.51 45.68 -25.37
N PRO A 101 21.06 44.50 -25.71
CA PRO A 101 20.39 43.20 -25.53
C PRO A 101 20.64 42.50 -24.20
N ASP A 102 21.27 43.14 -23.21
CA ASP A 102 21.68 42.42 -22.02
C ASP A 102 21.10 43.01 -20.75
N PRO A 103 20.29 42.21 -20.06
CA PRO A 103 20.56 42.03 -18.67
C PRO A 103 20.99 40.58 -18.45
N LYS A 104 22.14 40.45 -17.78
CA LYS A 104 22.99 39.29 -17.48
C LYS A 104 22.29 38.04 -16.87
N TRP A 105 20.97 38.02 -16.82
CA TRP A 105 20.08 37.02 -16.23
C TRP A 105 19.20 36.26 -17.26
N ALA A 106 19.12 36.71 -18.52
CA ALA A 106 17.95 36.43 -19.37
C ALA A 106 17.82 35.04 -20.04
N LYS A 107 18.91 34.28 -20.25
CA LYS A 107 18.81 32.96 -20.92
C LYS A 107 19.44 31.84 -20.11
N ASP A 108 20.76 31.88 -19.96
CA ASP A 108 21.51 30.76 -19.37
C ASP A 108 21.22 30.55 -17.89
N LYS A 109 20.91 31.62 -17.15
CA LYS A 109 20.44 31.49 -15.77
C LYS A 109 19.00 31.01 -15.69
N LEU A 110 18.16 31.34 -16.67
CA LEU A 110 16.72 31.12 -16.57
C LEU A 110 16.35 29.69 -16.96
N SER A 111 16.84 29.23 -18.12
CA SER A 111 16.67 27.84 -18.55
C SER A 111 17.41 26.90 -17.61
N ALA A 112 18.64 27.22 -17.20
CA ALA A 112 19.37 26.39 -16.24
C ALA A 112 18.75 26.41 -14.84
N LYS A 113 18.16 27.54 -14.37
CA LYS A 113 17.40 27.54 -13.11
C LYS A 113 16.14 26.70 -13.23
N LEU A 114 15.34 26.88 -14.28
CA LEU A 114 14.14 26.08 -14.53
C LEU A 114 14.48 24.58 -14.57
N GLN A 115 15.52 24.21 -15.30
CA GLN A 115 15.99 22.82 -15.42
C GLN A 115 16.59 22.30 -14.11
N SER A 116 17.31 23.13 -13.35
CA SER A 116 17.85 22.74 -12.03
C SER A 116 16.73 22.53 -11.00
N LEU A 117 15.68 23.35 -11.03
CA LEU A 117 14.52 23.25 -10.16
C LEU A 117 13.65 22.05 -10.55
N GLU A 118 13.52 21.75 -11.83
CA GLU A 118 12.86 20.54 -12.34
C GLU A 118 13.63 19.29 -11.94
N ASN A 119 14.95 19.25 -12.14
CA ASN A 119 15.78 18.16 -11.64
C ASN A 119 15.63 18.02 -10.12
N GLN A 120 15.55 19.12 -9.36
CA GLN A 120 15.28 19.06 -7.93
C GLN A 120 13.86 18.56 -7.62
N LEU A 121 12.84 18.91 -8.41
CA LEU A 121 11.48 18.40 -8.26
C LEU A 121 11.38 16.90 -8.57
N GLU A 122 12.14 16.43 -9.55
CA GLU A 122 12.21 15.02 -9.96
C GLU A 122 13.07 14.17 -9.01
N THR A 123 14.17 14.72 -8.49
CA THR A 123 15.13 13.98 -7.64
C THR A 123 14.88 14.12 -6.15
N SER A 124 14.27 15.22 -5.69
CA SER A 124 13.80 15.33 -4.31
C SER A 124 12.35 14.85 -4.24
N ALA A 125 11.98 14.15 -3.18
CA ALA A 125 10.58 13.92 -2.83
C ALA A 125 9.96 15.29 -2.49
N GLY A 126 9.65 16.09 -3.51
CA GLY A 126 9.32 17.49 -3.40
C GLY A 126 8.13 17.70 -2.47
N THR A 127 8.40 18.30 -1.30
CA THR A 127 7.34 18.76 -0.41
C THR A 127 6.55 19.89 -1.08
N HIS A 128 5.27 20.08 -0.73
CA HIS A 128 4.44 21.18 -1.27
C HIS A 128 5.14 22.57 -1.23
N LYS A 129 6.08 22.79 -0.30
CA LYS A 129 6.86 24.02 -0.15
C LYS A 129 7.91 24.25 -1.24
N THR A 130 8.53 23.19 -1.78
CA THR A 130 9.51 23.35 -2.87
C THR A 130 8.81 23.74 -4.17
N GLU A 131 7.61 23.21 -4.36
CA GLU A 131 6.76 23.54 -5.49
C GLU A 131 6.19 24.96 -5.43
N GLU A 132 5.78 25.42 -4.25
CA GLU A 132 5.37 26.81 -4.04
C GLU A 132 6.50 27.80 -4.39
N LYS A 133 7.72 27.48 -3.95
CA LYS A 133 8.92 28.26 -4.32
C LYS A 133 9.12 28.31 -5.84
N PHE A 134 8.93 27.19 -6.52
CA PHE A 134 9.06 27.11 -7.98
C PHE A 134 8.05 28.02 -8.70
N ILE A 135 6.77 27.98 -8.31
CA ILE A 135 5.74 28.85 -8.90
C ILE A 135 6.06 30.33 -8.63
N ASN A 136 6.51 30.67 -7.42
CA ASN A 136 6.88 32.03 -7.05
C ASN A 136 8.10 32.54 -7.82
N GLU A 137 9.13 31.70 -8.01
CA GLU A 137 10.29 32.05 -8.84
C GLU A 137 9.88 32.30 -10.30
N MET A 138 9.06 31.43 -10.89
CA MET A 138 8.55 31.67 -12.25
C MET A 138 7.77 32.98 -12.36
N LYS A 139 6.93 33.31 -11.36
CA LYS A 139 6.19 34.58 -11.34
C LYS A 139 7.12 35.80 -11.23
N SER A 140 8.15 35.74 -10.39
CA SER A 140 9.16 36.81 -10.28
C SER A 140 9.84 37.06 -11.61
N LEU A 141 10.18 35.99 -12.33
CA LEU A 141 10.83 36.05 -13.64
C LEU A 141 9.93 36.63 -14.73
N ILE A 142 8.62 36.34 -14.73
CA ILE A 142 7.66 37.04 -15.62
C ILE A 142 7.72 38.54 -15.36
N ARG A 143 7.65 38.94 -14.09
CA ARG A 143 7.54 40.34 -13.69
C ARG A 143 8.77 41.14 -14.10
N GLU A 144 9.97 40.64 -13.80
CA GLU A 144 11.24 41.29 -14.19
C GLU A 144 11.33 41.48 -15.71
N HIS A 145 10.79 40.54 -16.47
CA HIS A 145 10.76 40.66 -17.92
C HIS A 145 9.68 41.65 -18.42
N GLU A 146 8.49 41.67 -17.82
CA GLU A 146 7.43 42.63 -18.18
C GLU A 146 7.89 44.07 -17.95
N GLU A 147 8.51 44.35 -16.80
CA GLU A 147 9.08 45.67 -16.47
C GLU A 147 10.12 46.12 -17.51
N TRP A 148 11.00 45.20 -17.95
CA TRP A 148 11.99 45.50 -18.98
C TRP A 148 11.40 45.78 -20.37
N VAL A 149 10.30 45.10 -20.75
CA VAL A 149 9.63 45.32 -22.04
C VAL A 149 8.81 46.61 -22.04
N GLU A 150 8.17 46.96 -20.92
CA GLU A 150 7.40 48.20 -20.82
C GLU A 150 8.28 49.45 -20.92
N GLU A 151 9.53 49.39 -20.49
CA GLU A 151 10.50 50.48 -20.71
C GLU A 151 10.87 50.69 -22.19
N ARG A 152 10.64 49.71 -23.08
CA ARG A 152 11.10 49.76 -24.48
C ARG A 152 10.12 49.14 -25.49
N THR A 153 9.43 50.04 -26.19
CA THR A 153 8.89 49.89 -27.57
C THR A 153 7.47 49.32 -27.70
N SER A 154 6.56 50.13 -28.25
CA SER A 154 5.15 49.79 -28.51
C SER A 154 4.85 49.44 -29.98
N SER A 155 5.87 49.35 -30.84
CA SER A 155 5.70 49.58 -32.28
C SER A 155 5.98 48.38 -33.20
N GLN A 156 6.21 47.18 -32.67
CA GLN A 156 6.49 45.98 -33.48
C GLN A 156 5.48 44.84 -33.21
N PRO A 157 4.96 44.17 -34.25
CA PRO A 157 3.98 43.07 -34.10
C PRO A 157 4.52 41.88 -33.30
N LEU A 158 5.82 41.58 -33.40
CA LEU A 158 6.50 40.53 -32.60
C LEU A 158 6.53 40.87 -31.09
N VAL A 159 6.64 42.15 -30.73
CA VAL A 159 6.59 42.59 -29.32
C VAL A 159 5.19 42.36 -28.72
N LYS A 160 4.14 42.54 -29.54
CA LYS A 160 2.77 42.23 -29.13
C LYS A 160 2.57 40.73 -28.89
N GLU A 161 3.04 39.88 -29.81
CA GLU A 161 2.97 38.42 -29.64
C GLU A 161 3.73 37.95 -28.40
N MET A 162 4.91 38.53 -28.13
CA MET A 162 5.69 38.27 -26.92
C MET A 162 4.94 38.70 -25.65
N LYS A 163 4.29 39.87 -25.64
CA LYS A 163 3.48 40.36 -24.50
C LYS A 163 2.26 39.45 -24.26
N ASP A 164 1.60 39.01 -25.33
CA ASP A 164 0.45 38.12 -25.24
C ASP A 164 0.85 36.72 -24.72
N ALA A 165 1.97 36.18 -25.17
CA ALA A 165 2.51 34.90 -24.68
C ALA A 165 2.82 34.95 -23.17
N ARG A 166 3.42 36.05 -22.69
CA ARG A 166 3.72 36.22 -21.25
C ARG A 166 2.48 36.46 -20.41
N SER A 167 1.54 37.27 -20.87
CA SER A 167 0.29 37.48 -20.14
C SER A 167 -0.48 36.17 -19.98
N LYS A 168 -0.48 35.31 -21.01
CA LYS A 168 -1.02 33.95 -20.94
C LYS A 168 -0.25 33.07 -19.95
N ALA A 169 1.09 33.09 -19.99
CA ALA A 169 1.93 32.35 -19.04
C ALA A 169 1.63 32.77 -17.58
N ARG A 170 1.49 34.07 -17.32
CA ARG A 170 1.15 34.59 -15.98
C ARG A 170 -0.19 34.06 -15.49
N ARG A 171 -1.22 34.09 -16.33
CA ARG A 171 -2.56 33.55 -15.99
C ARG A 171 -2.50 32.06 -15.69
N LEU A 172 -1.71 31.29 -16.44
CA LEU A 172 -1.51 29.88 -16.20
C LEU A 172 -0.77 29.62 -14.88
N LEU A 173 0.23 30.42 -14.54
CA LEU A 173 0.92 30.33 -13.24
C LEU A 173 0.01 30.71 -12.06
N ASP A 174 -0.87 31.69 -12.24
CA ASP A 174 -1.89 32.01 -11.24
C ASP A 174 -2.89 30.87 -11.07
N SER A 175 -3.28 30.21 -12.16
CA SER A 175 -4.11 28.99 -12.11
C SER A 175 -3.38 27.84 -11.41
N ALA A 176 -2.10 27.62 -11.73
CA ALA A 176 -1.28 26.59 -11.09
C ALA A 176 -1.14 26.83 -9.58
N GLN A 177 -0.94 28.09 -9.16
CA GLN A 177 -0.87 28.45 -7.74
C GLN A 177 -2.21 28.16 -7.04
N LYS A 178 -3.34 28.57 -7.62
CA LYS A 178 -4.66 28.30 -7.04
C LYS A 178 -4.93 26.80 -6.91
N ALA A 179 -4.56 26.01 -7.92
CA ALA A 179 -4.70 24.56 -7.88
C ALA A 179 -3.80 23.92 -6.82
N HIS A 180 -2.58 24.45 -6.63
CA HIS A 180 -1.67 24.03 -5.56
C HIS A 180 -2.21 24.38 -4.17
N ASP A 181 -2.67 25.61 -3.95
CA ASP A 181 -3.24 26.06 -2.67
C ASP A 181 -4.45 25.19 -2.28
N ALA A 182 -5.39 25.00 -3.22
CA ALA A 182 -6.56 24.15 -3.03
C ALA A 182 -6.17 22.68 -2.76
N MET A 183 -5.11 22.18 -3.41
CA MET A 183 -4.60 20.84 -3.16
C MET A 183 -4.04 20.73 -1.73
N VAL A 184 -3.27 21.71 -1.26
CA VAL A 184 -2.70 21.71 0.10
C VAL A 184 -3.79 21.72 1.16
N GLU A 185 -4.85 22.50 0.97
CA GLU A 185 -6.02 22.50 1.87
C GLU A 185 -6.71 21.14 1.89
N LEU A 186 -6.96 20.54 0.72
CA LEU A 186 -7.58 19.22 0.63
C LEU A 186 -6.72 18.12 1.24
N VAL A 187 -5.40 18.17 1.08
CA VAL A 187 -4.48 17.19 1.69
C VAL A 187 -4.55 17.24 3.21
N LYS A 188 -4.63 18.44 3.81
CA LYS A 188 -4.82 18.59 5.27
C LYS A 188 -6.15 17.99 5.73
N SER A 189 -7.25 18.29 5.02
CA SER A 189 -8.56 17.71 5.35
C SER A 189 -8.61 16.18 5.12
N ASN A 190 -7.83 15.67 4.15
CA ASN A 190 -7.75 14.25 3.87
C ASN A 190 -7.00 13.47 4.97
N GLU A 191 -6.14 14.11 5.75
CA GLU A 191 -5.40 13.46 6.82
C GLU A 191 -6.36 12.88 7.87
N GLU A 192 -7.34 13.69 8.32
CA GLU A 192 -8.40 13.27 9.24
C GLU A 192 -9.25 12.12 8.66
N MET A 193 -9.59 12.22 7.38
CA MET A 193 -10.37 11.18 6.68
C MET A 193 -9.56 9.88 6.50
N HIS A 194 -8.26 10.01 6.28
CA HIS A 194 -7.35 8.88 6.17
C HIS A 194 -7.18 8.17 7.51
N GLU A 195 -7.06 8.91 8.62
CA GLU A 195 -7.03 8.35 9.97
C GLU A 195 -8.32 7.61 10.30
N SER A 196 -9.48 8.20 9.99
CA SER A 196 -10.78 7.56 10.14
C SER A 196 -10.88 6.27 9.33
N TYR A 197 -10.44 6.30 8.07
CA TYR A 197 -10.38 5.12 7.21
C TYR A 197 -9.50 4.01 7.82
N ILE A 198 -8.27 4.34 8.27
CA ILE A 198 -7.37 3.35 8.88
C ILE A 198 -8.04 2.73 10.11
N LYS A 199 -8.66 3.55 10.97
CA LYS A 199 -9.33 3.08 12.18
C LYS A 199 -10.45 2.08 11.85
N TRP A 200 -11.32 2.40 10.91
CA TRP A 200 -12.46 1.55 10.56
C TRP A 200 -12.06 0.32 9.75
N GLU A 201 -11.08 0.41 8.86
CA GLU A 201 -10.54 -0.77 8.18
C GLU A 201 -9.83 -1.72 9.14
N ASP A 202 -9.06 -1.21 10.10
CA ASP A 202 -8.44 -2.05 11.12
C ASP A 202 -9.50 -2.73 12.00
N ALA A 203 -10.54 -1.99 12.41
CA ALA A 203 -11.68 -2.57 13.13
C ALA A 203 -12.36 -3.68 12.30
N ARG A 204 -12.64 -3.43 11.02
CA ARG A 204 -13.25 -4.40 10.10
C ARG A 204 -12.36 -5.63 9.91
N ALA A 205 -11.08 -5.44 9.67
CA ALA A 205 -10.12 -6.52 9.47
C ALA A 205 -9.98 -7.39 10.72
N ARG A 206 -9.93 -6.77 11.90
CA ARG A 206 -9.90 -7.48 13.20
C ARG A 206 -11.19 -8.27 13.44
N ALA A 207 -12.36 -7.64 13.25
CA ALA A 207 -13.65 -8.32 13.41
C ALA A 207 -13.79 -9.49 12.44
N SER A 208 -13.50 -9.28 11.15
CA SER A 208 -13.53 -10.31 10.10
C SER A 208 -12.60 -11.49 10.42
N SER A 209 -11.35 -11.21 10.84
CA SER A 209 -10.41 -12.27 11.22
C SER A 209 -10.89 -13.07 12.43
N ARG A 210 -11.45 -12.41 13.45
CA ARG A 210 -11.99 -13.08 14.65
C ARG A 210 -13.20 -13.94 14.29
N THR A 211 -14.13 -13.42 13.50
CA THR A 211 -15.30 -14.16 13.01
C THR A 211 -14.87 -15.41 12.24
N SER A 212 -13.94 -15.26 11.29
CA SER A 212 -13.43 -16.40 10.51
C SER A 212 -12.73 -17.45 11.39
N ARG A 213 -11.96 -17.02 12.41
CA ARG A 213 -11.35 -17.97 13.37
C ARG A 213 -12.40 -18.73 14.18
N LEU A 214 -13.46 -18.06 14.63
CA LEU A 214 -14.54 -18.69 15.38
C LEU A 214 -15.36 -19.64 14.49
N GLU A 215 -15.66 -19.26 13.25
CA GLU A 215 -16.34 -20.12 12.26
C GLU A 215 -15.52 -21.39 12.00
N ASN A 216 -14.22 -21.24 11.74
CA ASN A 216 -13.31 -22.37 11.54
C ASN A 216 -13.20 -23.24 12.81
N ALA A 217 -13.14 -22.63 14.00
CA ALA A 217 -13.10 -23.35 15.26
C ALA A 217 -14.39 -24.13 15.53
N LEU A 218 -15.56 -23.56 15.19
CA LEU A 218 -16.85 -24.21 15.33
C LEU A 218 -16.96 -25.40 14.39
N SER A 219 -16.68 -25.22 13.10
CA SER A 219 -16.69 -26.28 12.10
C SER A 219 -15.71 -27.40 12.49
N SER A 220 -14.47 -27.06 12.84
CA SER A 220 -13.48 -28.05 13.32
C SER A 220 -13.95 -28.76 14.59
N SER A 221 -14.67 -28.08 15.49
CA SER A 221 -15.22 -28.70 16.69
C SER A 221 -16.34 -29.68 16.34
N GLN A 222 -17.25 -29.32 15.44
CA GLN A 222 -18.35 -30.17 14.97
C GLN A 222 -17.83 -31.43 14.27
N ASP A 223 -16.85 -31.29 13.38
CA ASP A 223 -16.22 -32.43 12.70
C ASP A 223 -15.54 -33.36 13.70
N ALA A 224 -14.81 -32.78 14.66
CA ALA A 224 -14.18 -33.56 15.72
C ALA A 224 -15.21 -34.26 16.61
N LEU A 225 -16.33 -33.61 16.94
CA LEU A 225 -17.42 -34.22 17.70
C LEU A 225 -18.00 -35.40 16.95
N GLN A 226 -18.29 -35.27 15.66
CA GLN A 226 -18.80 -36.37 14.85
C GLN A 226 -17.81 -37.54 14.82
N PHE A 227 -16.55 -37.26 14.49
CA PHE A 227 -15.49 -38.27 14.42
C PHE A 227 -15.31 -39.03 15.74
N TRP A 228 -15.17 -38.32 16.85
CA TRP A 228 -14.93 -38.95 18.15
C TRP A 228 -16.18 -39.61 18.73
N LYS A 229 -17.39 -39.11 18.45
CA LYS A 229 -18.64 -39.78 18.85
C LYS A 229 -18.76 -41.14 18.18
N GLU A 230 -18.60 -41.18 16.86
CA GLU A 230 -18.62 -42.43 16.09
C GLU A 230 -17.55 -43.42 16.59
N ARG A 231 -16.35 -42.93 16.92
CA ARG A 231 -15.26 -43.75 17.45
C ARG A 231 -15.59 -44.36 18.81
N VAL A 232 -16.15 -43.56 19.72
CA VAL A 232 -16.52 -43.98 21.08
C VAL A 232 -17.71 -44.95 21.07
N GLU A 233 -18.71 -44.71 20.22
CA GLU A 233 -19.89 -45.57 20.06
C GLU A 233 -19.52 -46.95 19.51
N ASN A 234 -18.64 -47.01 18.51
CA ASN A 234 -18.22 -48.26 17.89
C ASN A 234 -17.05 -48.97 18.59
N ASP A 235 -16.57 -48.42 19.72
CA ASP A 235 -15.41 -48.89 20.50
C ASP A 235 -14.17 -49.26 19.64
N ASN A 236 -14.02 -48.59 18.52
CA ASN A 236 -12.98 -48.91 17.55
C ASN A 236 -11.80 -47.99 17.88
N PHE A 237 -10.71 -48.53 18.43
CA PHE A 237 -9.50 -47.73 18.77
C PHE A 237 -8.20 -48.45 18.38
N ASN A 238 -8.31 -49.62 17.75
CA ASN A 238 -7.19 -50.52 17.53
C ASN A 238 -6.11 -49.93 16.62
N ASP A 239 -6.51 -49.18 15.59
CA ASP A 239 -5.60 -48.46 14.68
C ASP A 239 -4.75 -47.42 15.42
N LEU A 240 -5.32 -46.64 16.34
CA LEU A 240 -4.66 -45.62 17.14
C LEU A 240 -3.65 -46.23 18.12
N MET A 241 -3.83 -47.50 18.48
CA MET A 241 -2.93 -48.23 19.37
C MET A 241 -1.82 -48.98 18.63
N THR A 242 -1.82 -49.02 17.30
CA THR A 242 -0.83 -49.79 16.51
C THR A 242 0.62 -49.45 16.90
N ASP A 243 0.93 -48.15 17.03
CA ASP A 243 2.27 -47.70 17.38
C ASP A 243 2.64 -48.03 18.83
N SER A 244 1.69 -47.92 19.77
CA SER A 244 1.92 -48.22 21.19
C SER A 244 2.10 -49.72 21.42
N VAL A 245 1.29 -50.53 20.73
CA VAL A 245 1.40 -51.99 20.69
C VAL A 245 2.76 -52.40 20.11
N ARG A 246 3.16 -51.84 18.96
CA ARG A 246 4.46 -52.14 18.33
C ARG A 246 5.63 -51.88 19.28
N VAL A 247 5.64 -50.73 19.95
CA VAL A 247 6.72 -50.39 20.89
C VAL A 247 6.69 -51.30 22.12
N ARG A 248 5.51 -51.62 22.65
CA ARG A 248 5.34 -52.53 23.79
C ARG A 248 5.82 -53.95 23.48
N GLU A 249 5.64 -54.40 22.23
CA GLU A 249 6.13 -55.70 21.73
C GLU A 249 7.64 -55.71 21.43
N GLY A 250 8.36 -54.62 21.71
CA GLY A 250 9.80 -54.49 21.49
C GLY A 250 10.18 -54.00 20.10
N GLY A 251 9.21 -53.60 19.28
CA GLY A 251 9.43 -53.02 17.95
C GLY A 251 9.94 -51.57 17.99
N PRO A 252 10.45 -51.07 16.85
CA PRO A 252 11.02 -49.72 16.78
C PRO A 252 9.96 -48.62 16.95
N SER A 253 10.34 -47.51 17.58
CA SER A 253 9.47 -46.34 17.72
C SER A 253 9.21 -45.64 16.38
N SER A 254 8.10 -44.90 16.27
CA SER A 254 7.76 -44.17 15.03
C SER A 254 8.86 -43.19 14.61
N LYS A 255 9.55 -42.59 15.59
CA LYS A 255 10.72 -41.73 15.36
C LYS A 255 11.93 -42.51 14.83
N SER A 256 12.15 -43.73 15.32
CA SER A 256 13.19 -44.63 14.80
C SER A 256 12.92 -45.01 13.35
N ILE A 257 11.67 -45.40 13.04
CA ILE A 257 11.24 -45.76 11.68
C ILE A 257 11.38 -44.57 10.73
N ALA A 258 10.94 -43.38 11.14
CA ALA A 258 11.03 -42.18 10.31
C ALA A 258 12.49 -41.80 10.00
N ARG A 259 13.40 -41.97 10.96
CA ARG A 259 14.84 -41.76 10.75
C ARG A 259 15.44 -42.78 9.78
N ALA A 260 15.10 -44.06 9.93
CA ALA A 260 15.54 -45.11 9.02
C ALA A 260 15.06 -44.84 7.58
N LYS A 261 13.76 -44.55 7.40
CA LYS A 261 13.19 -44.20 6.09
C LYS A 261 13.82 -42.95 5.47
N LYS A 262 14.17 -41.96 6.29
CA LYS A 262 14.87 -40.76 5.80
C LYS A 262 16.27 -41.10 5.31
N ALA A 263 17.01 -41.91 6.07
CA ALA A 263 18.34 -42.36 5.67
C ALA A 263 18.32 -43.22 4.39
N GLU A 264 17.30 -44.09 4.25
CA GLU A 264 17.06 -44.87 3.03
C GLU A 264 16.80 -43.98 1.81
N ARG A 265 15.88 -43.00 1.92
CA ARG A 265 15.61 -42.03 0.84
C ARG A 265 16.84 -41.22 0.45
N GLU A 266 17.65 -40.81 1.44
CA GLU A 266 18.89 -40.08 1.20
C GLU A 266 19.95 -40.95 0.52
N ALA A 267 19.97 -42.26 0.79
CA ALA A 267 20.85 -43.22 0.12
C ALA A 267 20.39 -43.50 -1.33
N GLU A 268 19.09 -43.70 -1.55
CA GLU A 268 18.49 -43.88 -2.90
C GLU A 268 18.71 -42.64 -3.79
N ALA A 269 18.54 -41.44 -3.24
CA ALA A 269 18.78 -40.19 -3.97
C ALA A 269 20.25 -40.05 -4.41
N LYS A 270 21.20 -40.48 -3.58
CA LYS A 270 22.64 -40.48 -3.90
C LYS A 270 23.00 -41.52 -4.96
N GLN A 271 22.36 -42.69 -4.95
CA GLN A 271 22.56 -43.72 -5.97
C GLN A 271 22.00 -43.27 -7.33
N ASN A 272 20.82 -42.65 -7.35
CA ASN A 272 20.23 -42.14 -8.58
C ASN A 272 20.98 -40.93 -9.16
N SER A 273 21.60 -40.07 -8.33
CA SER A 273 22.45 -38.98 -8.83
C SER A 273 23.78 -39.48 -9.39
N ALA A 274 24.33 -40.57 -8.85
CA ALA A 274 25.57 -41.17 -9.34
C ALA A 274 25.39 -41.90 -10.69
N GLY A 275 24.19 -42.44 -10.96
CA GLY A 275 23.88 -43.11 -12.23
C GLY A 275 23.61 -42.17 -13.42
N VAL A 276 23.52 -40.85 -13.21
CA VAL A 276 23.30 -39.85 -14.28
C VAL A 276 24.62 -39.20 -14.73
N GLU A 277 25.72 -39.40 -14.00
CA GLU A 277 27.06 -38.90 -14.40
C GLU A 277 27.88 -39.93 -15.22
N GLU A 278 27.38 -41.15 -15.43
CA GLU A 278 28.06 -42.21 -16.21
C GLU A 278 27.42 -42.51 -17.60
N GLU A 279 26.45 -41.71 -18.08
CA GLU A 279 25.97 -41.74 -19.48
C GLU A 279 26.35 -40.49 -20.29
#